data_AF-A0A2S6I555-F1
#
_entry.id   AF-A0A2S6I555-F1
#
_cell.length_a   1.000
_cell.length_b   1.000
_cell.length_c   1.000
_cell.angle_alpha   90.00
_cell.angle_beta   90.00
_cell.angle_gamma   90.00
#
_symmetry.space_group_name_H-M   'P 1'
#
loop_
_entity.id
_entity.type
_entity.pdbx_description
1 polymer ?
#
loop_
_entity_poly.entity_id
_entity_poly.type
_entity_poly.pdbx_seq_one_letter_code
_entity_poly.pdbx_strand_id
1 'polypeptide(L)'
;MNTFSESDLQIEFPNDWSVRRFDQTTAYRSVSGHGLKGVDFLCLTPEGELWLVEIKNFRRRNELSSMKRRSPEGLAQQVGKKFSDSKRIIRVVNRAMQQRWWLRLVLLWYAWRKRERPESDYWFWAEAERRLEQASRTVCLLWMETPERTPDYAAAVREFLEEALEPGNQLHIAETKSPGKPPLHVTLNPDTL
;
A
#
# COMPACT_ATOMS: atom_id res chain seq x y z
N MET A 1 -15.48 -8.49 -3.91
CA MET A 1 -14.67 -8.47 -5.13
C MET A 1 -13.75 -7.27 -4.99
N ASN A 2 -12.45 -7.49 -4.79
CA ASN A 2 -11.46 -6.46 -4.46
C ASN A 2 -10.71 -6.00 -5.72
N THR A 3 -11.46 -5.43 -6.66
CA THR A 3 -10.94 -4.96 -7.95
C THR A 3 -10.85 -3.44 -7.95
N PHE A 4 -9.70 -2.89 -8.34
CA PHE A 4 -9.43 -1.46 -8.35
C PHE A 4 -8.80 -1.04 -9.68
N SER A 5 -9.19 0.12 -10.19
CA SER A 5 -8.57 0.72 -11.37
C SER A 5 -7.53 1.76 -10.92
N GLU A 6 -6.30 1.62 -11.39
CA GLU A 6 -5.20 2.55 -11.15
C GLU A 6 -4.52 2.86 -12.48
N SER A 7 -4.64 4.10 -12.96
CA SER A 7 -4.26 4.47 -14.33
C SER A 7 -4.94 3.56 -15.38
N ASP A 8 -4.17 2.90 -16.24
CA ASP A 8 -4.58 1.93 -17.25
C ASP A 8 -4.52 0.47 -16.75
N LEU A 9 -4.36 0.26 -15.44
CA LEU A 9 -4.25 -1.05 -14.81
C LEU A 9 -5.50 -1.37 -14.00
N GLN A 10 -5.89 -2.64 -14.05
CA GLN A 10 -6.88 -3.26 -13.17
C GLN A 10 -6.15 -4.18 -12.20
N ILE A 11 -6.32 -3.94 -10.90
CA ILE A 11 -5.66 -4.65 -9.82
C ILE A 11 -6.70 -5.43 -9.05
N GLU A 12 -6.47 -6.73 -8.90
CA GLU A 12 -7.34 -7.65 -8.20
C GLU A 12 -6.59 -8.23 -7.01
N PHE A 13 -7.11 -7.98 -5.82
CA PHE A 13 -6.62 -8.56 -4.58
C PHE A 13 -7.44 -9.80 -4.20
N PRO A 14 -6.89 -10.71 -3.38
CA PRO A 14 -7.66 -11.82 -2.82
C PRO A 14 -8.94 -11.35 -2.13
N ASN A 15 -10.02 -12.12 -2.25
CA ASN A 15 -11.35 -11.73 -1.78
C ASN A 15 -11.47 -11.69 -0.24
N ASP A 16 -10.59 -12.40 0.45
CA ASP A 16 -10.49 -12.46 1.91
C ASP A 16 -9.64 -11.33 2.50
N TRP A 17 -8.98 -10.52 1.65
CA TRP A 17 -8.26 -9.34 2.09
C TRP A 17 -9.21 -8.17 2.34
N SER A 18 -8.95 -7.38 3.37
CA SER A 18 -9.56 -6.06 3.49
C SER A 18 -8.65 -5.05 2.81
N VAL A 19 -9.13 -4.39 1.76
CA VAL A 19 -8.31 -3.45 0.98
C VAL A 19 -8.92 -2.05 1.00
N ARG A 20 -8.07 -1.03 1.09
CA ARG A 20 -8.44 0.38 0.96
C ARG A 20 -7.43 1.12 0.09
N ARG A 21 -7.94 1.92 -0.86
CA ARG A 21 -7.15 2.95 -1.52
C ARG A 21 -6.80 4.03 -0.51
N PHE A 22 -5.52 4.32 -0.39
CA PHE A 22 -5.02 5.18 0.67
C PHE A 22 -5.59 6.60 0.57
N ASP A 23 -5.61 7.14 -0.65
CA ASP A 23 -6.03 8.49 -1.00
C ASP A 23 -7.55 8.74 -0.92
N GLN A 24 -8.35 7.68 -1.03
CA GLN A 24 -9.80 7.80 -1.08
C GLN A 24 -10.47 7.84 0.30
N THR A 25 -9.79 7.45 1.37
CA THR A 25 -10.41 7.43 2.71
C THR A 25 -10.65 8.85 3.24
N THR A 26 -11.81 9.08 3.85
CA THR A 26 -12.15 10.37 4.48
C THR A 26 -11.18 10.72 5.60
N ALA A 27 -10.71 9.71 6.32
CA ALA A 27 -9.74 9.86 7.39
C ALA A 27 -8.39 10.37 6.86
N TYR A 28 -7.88 9.80 5.76
CA TYR A 28 -6.68 10.31 5.10
C TYR A 28 -6.84 11.75 4.63
N ARG A 29 -7.96 12.06 3.96
CA ARG A 29 -8.24 13.41 3.45
C ARG A 29 -8.24 14.48 4.54
N SER A 30 -8.61 14.12 5.77
CA SER A 30 -8.58 15.04 6.91
C SER A 30 -7.17 15.39 7.42
N VAL A 31 -6.16 14.59 7.07
CA VAL A 31 -4.76 14.77 7.49
C VAL A 31 -3.80 15.03 6.31
N SER A 32 -4.27 14.81 5.07
CA SER A 32 -3.53 15.03 3.84
C SER A 32 -3.45 16.53 3.49
N GLY A 33 -2.61 17.25 4.21
CA GLY A 33 -2.26 18.65 3.93
C GLY A 33 -0.83 19.01 4.35
N HIS A 34 -0.15 18.11 5.07
CA HIS A 34 1.17 18.34 5.67
C HIS A 34 2.33 17.75 4.85
N GLY A 35 2.13 17.50 3.55
CA GLY A 35 3.19 17.00 2.65
C GLY A 35 3.53 15.51 2.75
N LEU A 36 2.76 14.72 3.52
CA LEU A 36 2.91 13.26 3.60
C LEU A 36 2.22 12.57 2.42
N LYS A 37 2.90 11.61 1.79
CA LYS A 37 2.34 10.81 0.68
C LYS A 37 2.21 9.35 1.08
N GLY A 38 1.00 8.82 1.03
CA GLY A 38 0.74 7.40 1.23
C GLY A 38 1.16 6.55 0.03
N VAL A 39 1.24 5.25 0.26
CA VAL A 39 1.18 4.22 -0.78
C VAL A 39 -0.17 4.23 -1.47
N ASP A 40 -0.33 3.52 -2.58
CA ASP A 40 -1.59 3.49 -3.32
C ASP A 40 -2.66 2.65 -2.59
N PHE A 41 -2.28 1.53 -1.96
CA PHE A 41 -3.21 0.66 -1.21
C PHE A 41 -2.68 0.22 0.16
N LEU A 42 -3.61 0.09 1.11
CA LEU A 42 -3.44 -0.63 2.37
C LEU A 42 -4.24 -1.92 2.31
N CYS A 43 -3.62 -3.03 2.70
CA CYS A 43 -4.32 -4.31 2.80
C CYS A 43 -4.10 -4.96 4.17
N LEU A 44 -5.16 -5.58 4.68
CA LEU A 44 -5.15 -6.42 5.87
C LEU A 44 -5.44 -7.85 5.42
N THR A 45 -4.47 -8.75 5.61
CA THR A 45 -4.59 -10.17 5.24
C THR A 45 -5.24 -10.99 6.37
N PRO A 46 -5.84 -12.15 6.10
CA PRO A 46 -6.35 -13.04 7.15
C PRO A 46 -5.24 -13.58 8.06
N GLU A 47 -3.99 -13.66 7.59
CA GLU A 47 -2.81 -14.10 8.36
C GLU A 47 -2.35 -13.07 9.40
N GLY A 48 -2.94 -11.87 9.37
CA GLY A 48 -2.64 -10.80 10.33
C GLY A 48 -1.51 -9.87 9.89
N GLU A 49 -1.21 -9.83 8.60
CA GLU A 49 -0.20 -8.93 8.02
C GLU A 49 -0.80 -7.61 7.56
N LEU A 50 0.02 -6.56 7.60
CA LEU A 50 -0.30 -5.27 7.00
C LEU A 50 0.53 -5.11 5.73
N TRP A 51 -0.14 -5.01 4.59
CA TRP A 51 0.51 -4.80 3.30
C TRP A 51 0.40 -3.33 2.88
N LEU A 52 1.54 -2.70 2.65
CA LEU A 52 1.68 -1.37 2.06
C LEU A 52 2.03 -1.56 0.59
N VAL A 53 1.10 -1.28 -0.32
CA VAL A 53 1.25 -1.62 -1.74
C VAL A 53 1.36 -0.36 -2.59
N GLU A 54 2.49 -0.23 -3.28
CA GLU A 54 2.77 0.84 -4.23
C GLU A 54 2.87 0.29 -5.65
N ILE A 55 2.23 0.97 -6.60
CA ILE A 55 2.14 0.54 -8.00
C ILE A 55 2.81 1.58 -8.90
N LYS A 56 3.63 1.09 -9.83
CA LYS A 56 4.32 1.93 -10.82
C LYS A 56 4.18 1.35 -12.22
N ASN A 57 3.53 2.09 -13.10
CA ASN A 57 3.51 1.77 -14.52
C ASN A 57 4.56 2.61 -15.27
N PHE A 58 5.62 1.98 -15.76
CA PHE A 58 6.63 2.62 -16.61
C PHE A 58 6.44 2.31 -18.09
N ARG A 59 5.46 1.49 -18.46
CA ARG A 59 5.20 1.13 -19.84
C ARG A 59 4.42 2.24 -20.54
N ARG A 60 5.01 2.79 -21.60
CA ARG A 60 4.30 3.69 -22.51
C ARG A 60 3.31 2.89 -23.34
N ARG A 61 2.02 3.10 -23.08
CA ARG A 61 0.93 2.65 -23.97
C ARG A 61 0.29 3.84 -24.67
N ASN A 62 -0.02 4.89 -23.91
CA ASN A 62 -0.57 6.16 -24.38
C ASN A 62 0.29 7.35 -23.88
N GLU A 63 0.26 8.51 -24.56
CA GLU A 63 1.02 9.71 -24.12
C GLU A 63 0.63 10.19 -22.71
N LEU A 64 -0.59 9.86 -22.26
CA LEU A 64 -1.19 10.30 -20.99
C LEU A 64 -0.80 9.45 -19.77
N SER A 65 -0.43 8.18 -19.92
CA SER A 65 -0.29 7.24 -18.79
C SER A 65 1.15 6.87 -18.43
N SER A 66 2.14 7.40 -19.15
CA SER A 66 3.54 7.01 -18.91
C SER A 66 4.26 7.85 -17.87
N MET A 67 4.69 7.22 -16.79
CA MET A 67 5.67 7.85 -15.89
C MET A 67 7.07 7.75 -16.49
N LYS A 68 7.79 8.87 -16.51
CA LYS A 68 9.22 8.88 -16.84
C LYS A 68 9.96 8.02 -15.81
N ARG A 69 10.65 6.98 -16.27
CA ARG A 69 11.47 6.10 -15.43
C ARG A 69 12.54 6.92 -14.71
N ARG A 70 12.59 6.80 -13.38
CA ARG A 70 13.63 7.39 -12.55
C ARG A 70 14.85 6.47 -12.47
N SER A 71 15.99 6.99 -12.01
CA SER A 71 17.10 6.14 -11.59
C SER A 71 16.64 5.14 -10.52
N PRO A 72 17.26 3.95 -10.41
CA PRO A 72 16.91 2.97 -9.38
C PRO A 72 16.88 3.57 -7.97
N GLU A 73 17.94 4.30 -7.62
CA GLU A 73 18.06 5.02 -6.34
C GLU A 73 16.94 6.04 -6.15
N GLY A 74 16.68 6.89 -7.16
CA GLY A 74 15.65 7.92 -7.08
C GLY A 74 14.22 7.36 -6.98
N LEU A 75 13.98 6.17 -7.52
CA LEU A 75 12.73 5.43 -7.34
C LEU A 75 12.67 4.84 -5.92
N ALA A 76 13.73 4.17 -5.48
CA ALA A 76 13.81 3.56 -4.16
C ALA A 76 13.60 4.59 -3.04
N GLN A 77 14.28 5.74 -3.09
CA GLN A 77 14.09 6.82 -2.12
C GLN A 77 12.65 7.34 -2.11
N GLN A 78 12.02 7.49 -3.28
CA GLN A 78 10.64 7.94 -3.38
C GLN A 78 9.66 6.93 -2.76
N VAL A 79 9.82 5.65 -3.09
CA VAL A 79 8.95 4.57 -2.62
C VAL A 79 9.18 4.29 -1.13
N GLY A 80 10.44 4.24 -0.68
CA GLY A 80 10.80 4.12 0.73
C GLY A 80 10.21 5.24 1.58
N LYS A 81 10.27 6.49 1.08
CA LYS A 81 9.59 7.62 1.73
C LYS A 81 8.09 7.41 1.82
N LYS A 82 7.43 6.94 0.75
CA LYS A 82 5.99 6.62 0.78
C LYS A 82 5.66 5.54 1.81
N PHE A 83 6.49 4.51 1.97
CA PHE A 83 6.28 3.50 2.99
C PHE A 83 6.37 4.10 4.40
N SER A 84 7.42 4.87 4.71
CA SER A 84 7.56 5.51 6.02
C SER A 84 6.44 6.55 6.29
N ASP A 85 6.11 7.38 5.31
CA ASP A 85 5.01 8.34 5.38
C ASP A 85 3.67 7.63 5.65
N SER A 86 3.42 6.49 4.99
CA SER A 86 2.19 5.68 5.19
C SER A 86 2.04 5.22 6.63
N LYS A 87 3.10 4.70 7.23
CA LYS A 87 3.11 4.30 8.65
C LYS A 87 2.83 5.47 9.57
N ARG A 88 3.45 6.62 9.29
CA ARG A 88 3.21 7.85 10.05
C ARG A 88 1.75 8.29 9.94
N ILE A 89 1.19 8.24 8.74
CA ILE A 89 -0.21 8.61 8.50
C ILE A 89 -1.16 7.68 9.24
N ILE A 90 -0.94 6.35 9.23
CA ILE A 90 -1.74 5.38 10.00
C ILE A 90 -1.81 5.81 11.48
N ARG A 91 -0.67 6.16 12.09
CA ARG A 91 -0.62 6.62 13.48
C ARG A 91 -1.34 7.96 13.69
N VAL A 92 -1.17 8.90 12.77
CA VAL A 92 -1.82 10.22 12.86
C VAL A 92 -3.34 10.08 12.74
N VAL A 93 -3.81 9.28 11.80
CA VAL A 93 -5.24 8.98 11.60
C VAL A 93 -5.83 8.36 12.86
N ASN A 94 -5.21 7.31 13.41
CA ASN A 94 -5.72 6.69 14.63
C ASN A 94 -5.68 7.64 15.84
N ARG A 95 -4.61 8.42 16.00
CA ARG A 95 -4.54 9.44 17.05
C ARG A 95 -5.67 10.48 16.91
N ALA A 96 -5.95 10.94 15.69
CA ALA A 96 -7.04 11.87 15.43
C ALA A 96 -8.42 11.24 15.75
N MET A 97 -8.61 9.96 15.42
CA MET A 97 -9.82 9.20 15.76
C MET A 97 -9.97 9.05 17.27
N GLN A 98 -8.89 8.75 18.00
CA GLN A 98 -8.90 8.60 19.45
C GLN A 98 -9.19 9.91 20.20
N GLN A 99 -8.95 11.09 19.62
CA GLN A 99 -9.28 12.35 20.31
C GLN A 99 -10.79 12.59 20.47
N ARG A 100 -11.62 11.86 19.72
CA ARG A 100 -13.09 11.91 19.86
C ARG A 100 -13.53 10.86 20.88
N TRP A 101 -14.03 11.31 22.03
CA TRP A 101 -14.40 10.45 23.17
C TRP A 101 -15.42 9.35 22.81
N TRP A 102 -16.38 9.63 21.91
CA TRP A 102 -17.33 8.63 21.43
C TRP A 102 -16.68 7.57 20.54
N LEU A 103 -15.66 7.94 19.77
CA LEU A 103 -14.85 6.98 19.01
C LEU A 103 -14.01 6.09 19.93
N ARG A 104 -13.52 6.61 21.06
CA ARG A 104 -12.87 5.76 22.08
C ARG A 104 -13.81 4.67 22.59
N LEU A 105 -15.08 5.00 22.85
CA LEU A 105 -16.08 4.02 23.27
C LEU A 105 -16.36 2.98 22.17
N VAL A 106 -16.45 3.41 20.91
CA VAL A 106 -16.59 2.51 19.76
C VAL A 106 -15.38 1.58 19.61
N LEU A 107 -14.15 2.09 19.78
CA LEU A 107 -12.92 1.31 19.72
C LEU A 107 -12.79 0.31 20.89
N LEU A 108 -13.13 0.73 22.12
CA LEU A 108 -13.22 -0.15 23.28
C LEU A 108 -14.22 -1.29 23.05
N TRP A 109 -15.37 -0.97 22.49
CA TRP A 109 -16.38 -1.94 22.14
C TRP A 109 -15.91 -2.91 21.04
N TYR A 110 -15.15 -2.43 20.04
CA TYR A 110 -14.53 -3.28 19.03
C TYR A 110 -13.49 -4.24 19.61
N ALA A 111 -12.59 -3.71 20.44
CA ALA A 111 -11.57 -4.51 21.12
C ALA A 111 -12.21 -5.62 21.98
N TRP A 112 -13.34 -5.32 22.62
CA TRP A 112 -14.08 -6.29 23.43
C TRP A 112 -14.80 -7.37 22.62
N ARG A 113 -15.42 -7.00 21.49
CA ARG A 113 -16.20 -7.95 20.67
C ARG A 113 -15.34 -8.90 19.81
N LYS A 114 -14.05 -8.60 19.59
CA LYS A 114 -13.13 -9.38 18.73
C LYS A 114 -13.74 -9.80 17.38
N ARG A 115 -14.68 -9.01 16.84
CA ARG A 115 -15.40 -9.36 15.61
C ARG A 115 -14.87 -8.49 14.49
N GLU A 116 -14.35 -9.14 13.45
CA GLU A 116 -13.85 -8.48 12.26
C GLU A 116 -14.98 -7.71 11.57
N ARG A 117 -14.67 -6.49 11.12
CA ARG A 117 -15.59 -5.62 10.39
C ARG A 117 -14.87 -4.94 9.23
N PRO A 118 -14.58 -5.70 8.15
CA PRO A 118 -13.81 -5.21 7.01
C PRO A 118 -14.43 -3.99 6.33
N GLU A 119 -15.73 -3.76 6.49
CA GLU A 119 -16.44 -2.60 5.94
C GLU A 119 -16.24 -1.31 6.75
N SER A 120 -15.87 -1.41 8.03
CA SER A 120 -15.74 -0.24 8.92
C SER A 120 -14.37 0.41 8.76
N ASP A 121 -14.34 1.64 8.25
CA ASP A 121 -13.11 2.44 8.18
C ASP A 121 -12.44 2.57 9.57
N TYR A 122 -13.24 2.71 10.63
CA TYR A 122 -12.70 2.81 11.99
C TYR A 122 -11.97 1.54 12.43
N TRP A 123 -12.57 0.38 12.15
CA TRP A 123 -11.95 -0.89 12.47
C TRP A 123 -10.70 -1.10 11.61
N PHE A 124 -10.77 -0.76 10.33
CA PHE A 124 -9.66 -0.90 9.40
C PHE A 124 -8.42 -0.12 9.85
N TRP A 125 -8.56 1.17 10.18
CA TRP A 125 -7.43 1.98 10.61
C TRP A 125 -6.86 1.51 11.96
N ALA A 126 -7.72 1.16 12.92
CA ALA A 126 -7.27 0.66 14.21
C ALA A 126 -6.51 -0.68 14.06
N GLU A 127 -7.02 -1.58 13.23
CA GLU A 127 -6.40 -2.86 12.93
C GLU A 127 -5.08 -2.68 12.16
N ALA A 128 -5.00 -1.71 11.25
CA ALA A 128 -3.75 -1.36 10.56
C ALA A 128 -2.67 -0.88 11.54
N GLU A 129 -2.99 -0.02 12.51
CA GLU A 129 -2.02 0.41 13.55
C GLU A 129 -1.61 -0.76 14.45
N ARG A 130 -2.57 -1.59 14.87
CA ARG A 130 -2.27 -2.79 15.68
C ARG A 130 -1.30 -3.73 14.99
N ARG A 131 -1.42 -3.92 13.66
CA ARG A 131 -0.50 -4.75 12.87
C ARG A 131 0.83 -4.03 12.62
N LEU A 132 0.81 -2.72 12.46
CA LEU A 132 2.01 -1.90 12.29
C LEU A 132 2.93 -1.94 13.52
N GLU A 133 2.38 -2.06 14.73
CA GLU A 133 3.16 -2.25 15.96
C GLU A 133 3.95 -3.57 15.97
N GLN A 134 3.53 -4.54 15.15
CA GLN A 134 4.22 -5.82 14.94
C GLN A 134 5.06 -5.73 13.67
N ALA A 135 6.23 -5.08 13.73
CA ALA A 135 7.05 -4.77 12.56
C ALA A 135 7.29 -5.97 11.62
N SER A 136 7.49 -7.17 12.18
CA SER A 136 7.66 -8.43 11.42
C SER A 136 6.47 -8.85 10.56
N ARG A 137 5.31 -8.21 10.75
CA ARG A 137 4.07 -8.43 9.99
C ARG A 137 3.74 -7.30 9.03
N THR A 138 4.66 -6.35 8.84
CA THR A 138 4.50 -5.29 7.83
C THR A 138 5.21 -5.70 6.55
N VAL A 139 4.45 -5.80 5.47
CA VAL A 139 4.92 -6.17 4.15
C VAL A 139 4.85 -4.94 3.25
N CYS A 140 5.99 -4.50 2.74
CA CYS A 140 6.11 -3.42 1.76
C CYS A 140 6.19 -4.05 0.37
N LEU A 141 5.20 -3.80 -0.48
CA LEU A 141 5.17 -4.30 -1.85
C LEU A 141 5.33 -3.14 -2.83
N LEU A 142 6.35 -3.22 -3.68
CA LEU A 142 6.47 -2.41 -4.88
C LEU A 142 6.16 -3.28 -6.10
N TRP A 143 5.05 -3.00 -6.77
CA TRP A 143 4.72 -3.61 -8.06
C TRP A 143 5.09 -2.67 -9.20
N MET A 144 5.80 -3.18 -10.20
CA MET A 144 6.24 -2.39 -11.35
C MET A 144 5.91 -3.06 -12.67
N GLU A 145 5.39 -2.28 -13.62
CA GLU A 145 5.40 -2.68 -15.03
C GLU A 145 6.57 -1.99 -15.75
N THR A 146 7.57 -2.78 -16.11
CA THR A 146 8.76 -2.33 -16.86
C THR A 146 8.67 -2.77 -18.34
N PRO A 147 8.99 -1.89 -19.31
CA PRO A 147 8.89 -2.21 -20.73
C PRO A 147 9.96 -3.21 -21.20
N GLU A 148 11.15 -3.20 -20.57
CA GLU A 148 12.28 -4.06 -20.90
C GLU A 148 12.71 -4.87 -19.68
N ARG A 149 13.05 -6.14 -19.90
CA ARG A 149 13.56 -7.05 -18.88
C ARG A 149 15.05 -6.77 -18.67
N THR A 150 15.36 -5.61 -18.09
CA THR A 150 16.71 -5.36 -17.55
C THR A 150 16.70 -5.88 -16.11
N PRO A 151 17.11 -7.14 -15.83
CA PRO A 151 17.07 -7.70 -14.48
C PRO A 151 17.82 -6.81 -13.47
N ASP A 152 18.83 -6.09 -13.95
CA ASP A 152 19.65 -5.17 -13.17
C ASP A 152 18.85 -4.02 -12.57
N TYR A 153 17.75 -3.56 -13.20
CA TYR A 153 16.99 -2.44 -12.65
C TYR A 153 16.19 -2.82 -11.43
N ALA A 154 15.43 -3.92 -11.49
CA ALA A 154 14.63 -4.36 -10.34
C ALA A 154 15.54 -4.80 -9.18
N ALA A 155 16.68 -5.42 -9.50
CA ALA A 155 17.70 -5.76 -8.52
C ALA A 155 18.33 -4.50 -7.87
N ALA A 156 18.72 -3.50 -8.67
CA ALA A 156 19.24 -2.24 -8.13
C ALA A 156 18.21 -1.48 -7.31
N VAL A 157 16.94 -1.42 -7.76
CA VAL A 157 15.86 -0.81 -6.97
C VAL A 157 15.69 -1.55 -5.64
N ARG A 158 15.78 -2.89 -5.65
CA ARG A 158 15.70 -3.69 -4.42
C ARG A 158 16.78 -3.29 -3.43
N GLU A 159 18.04 -3.28 -3.87
CA GLU A 159 19.18 -2.94 -3.02
C GLU A 159 19.00 -1.57 -2.35
N PHE A 160 18.73 -0.52 -3.14
CA PHE A 160 18.51 0.82 -2.60
C PHE A 160 17.25 0.91 -1.71
N LEU A 161 16.22 0.12 -1.99
CA LEU A 161 14.96 0.16 -1.24
C LEU A 161 15.08 -0.59 0.09
N GLU A 162 15.86 -1.67 0.14
CA GLU A 162 16.20 -2.38 1.38
C GLU A 162 17.00 -1.46 2.32
N GLU A 163 17.94 -0.68 1.78
CA GLU A 163 18.69 0.33 2.56
C GLU A 163 17.79 1.46 3.07
N ALA A 164 16.82 1.90 2.26
CA ALA A 164 15.89 2.98 2.62
C ALA A 164 14.77 2.53 3.59
N LEU A 165 14.55 1.22 3.75
CA LEU A 165 13.48 0.68 4.57
C LEU A 165 13.88 0.60 6.04
N GLU A 166 12.92 0.92 6.91
CA GLU A 166 13.11 0.70 8.35
C GLU A 166 13.34 -0.80 8.65
N PRO A 167 14.18 -1.16 9.63
CA PRO A 167 14.41 -2.55 10.00
C PRO A 167 13.11 -3.28 10.37
N GLY A 168 13.05 -4.58 10.02
CA GLY A 168 11.96 -5.48 10.40
C GLY A 168 10.77 -5.53 9.42
N ASN A 169 10.73 -4.68 8.39
CA ASN A 169 9.72 -4.81 7.33
C ASN A 169 10.15 -5.85 6.30
N GLN A 170 9.18 -6.59 5.76
CA GLN A 170 9.42 -7.49 4.63
C GLN A 170 9.28 -6.69 3.33
N LEU A 171 10.25 -6.79 2.42
CA LEU A 171 10.17 -6.15 1.10
C LEU A 171 9.86 -7.18 0.03
N HIS A 172 8.81 -6.91 -0.74
CA HIS A 172 8.51 -7.62 -1.98
C HIS A 172 8.60 -6.64 -3.15
N ILE A 173 9.35 -7.04 -4.18
CA ILE A 173 9.34 -6.36 -5.47
C ILE A 173 8.83 -7.34 -6.51
N ALA A 174 7.75 -6.95 -7.18
CA ALA A 174 7.10 -7.76 -8.19
C ALA A 174 7.09 -7.03 -9.54
N GLU A 175 7.28 -7.80 -10.60
CA GLU A 175 7.12 -7.34 -11.97
C GLU A 175 6.16 -8.25 -12.72
N THR A 176 5.47 -7.72 -13.74
CA THR A 176 4.49 -8.45 -14.56
C THR A 176 4.99 -9.80 -15.10
N LYS A 177 6.31 -9.97 -15.28
CA LYS A 177 6.94 -11.17 -15.87
C LYS A 177 7.90 -11.91 -14.92
N SER A 178 7.87 -11.63 -13.61
CA SER A 178 8.80 -12.25 -12.64
C SER A 178 8.22 -13.51 -11.98
N PRO A 179 9.04 -14.56 -11.78
CA PRO A 179 8.65 -15.78 -11.07
C PRO A 179 8.65 -15.51 -9.56
N GLY A 180 7.48 -15.15 -9.05
CA GLY A 180 7.27 -14.73 -7.67
C GLY A 180 6.02 -13.87 -7.66
N LYS A 181 4.87 -14.49 -7.94
CA LYS A 181 3.62 -13.74 -8.05
C LYS A 181 3.24 -13.27 -6.64
N PRO A 182 3.19 -11.96 -6.36
CA PRO A 182 2.47 -11.50 -5.18
C PRO A 182 1.02 -12.00 -5.29
N PRO A 183 0.28 -12.11 -4.18
CA PRO A 183 -1.08 -12.61 -4.18
C PRO A 183 -2.09 -11.71 -4.92
N LEU A 184 -1.64 -10.61 -5.52
CA LEU A 184 -2.45 -9.72 -6.35
C LEU A 184 -2.23 -9.98 -7.85
N HIS A 185 -3.30 -9.84 -8.62
CA HIS A 185 -3.28 -9.92 -10.07
C HIS A 185 -3.39 -8.52 -10.66
N VAL A 186 -2.49 -8.15 -11.56
CA VAL A 186 -2.57 -6.87 -12.29
C VAL A 186 -2.75 -7.18 -13.77
N THR A 187 -3.80 -6.62 -14.35
CA THR A 187 -4.15 -6.74 -15.76
C THR A 187 -4.32 -5.35 -16.36
N LEU A 188 -4.42 -5.29 -17.69
CA LEU A 188 -4.80 -4.08 -18.39
C LEU A 188 -6.28 -3.79 -18.16
N ASN A 189 -6.61 -2.53 -17.89
CA ASN A 189 -8.01 -2.12 -17.79
C ASN A 189 -8.63 -2.15 -19.20
N PRO A 190 -9.65 -2.99 -19.46
CA PRO A 190 -10.26 -3.12 -20.79
C PRO A 190 -10.87 -1.82 -21.30
N ASP A 191 -11.26 -0.91 -20.41
CA ASP A 191 -11.89 0.38 -20.77
C ASP A 191 -10.87 1.44 -21.25
N THR A 192 -9.57 1.10 -21.24
CA THR A 192 -8.47 2.01 -21.64
C THR A 192 -7.77 1.61 -22.95
N LEU A 193 -8.29 0.57 -23.63
CA LEU A 193 -7.83 0.06 -24.92
C LEU A 193 -8.59 0.66 -26.10
#